data_AF-A0A948EXF3-F1
#
_entry.id   AF-A0A948EXF3-F1
#
_cell.length_a   1.000
_cell.length_b   1.000
_cell.length_c   1.000
_cell.angle_alpha   90.00
_cell.angle_beta   90.00
_cell.angle_gamma   90.00
#
_symmetry.space_group_name_H-M   'P 1'
#
loop_
_entity.id
_entity.type
_entity.pdbx_description
1 polymer ?
#
loop_
_entity_poly.entity_id
_entity_poly.type
_entity_poly.pdbx_seq_one_letter_code
_entity_poly.pdbx_strand_id
1 'polypeptide(L)'
;SCLYDGRFANNAWLQELPDYMTKLTWDNAALIGVSTAAELGVRHGDVVVLELGGRRLETAVYVLPGHASWSVTLTLGHGRERAGRVGGGTGFATYRLRSADAPDYGLGAVLAKTGRVYPLATTQDHHAIDAAGMAEREKRVPTLVIEGDLAEYAHHPDFASHRAHHPPLVSLWEERDYTGRAWGMTVDLNTCIGCNACVTACQAENNIPVVGKDQVARGREMHWIRLDRYFQGDPENPRVAHQPVACVHCEMAPCEQVCPVGATMHSEEGLNTMAYNRCVGTRYCSNNCPYKVRRFNFFNNNKGIPEVRKLVYNPEVTLRARGVMEKCTYCVQRIEKAKIAAKNEGRGLREGEITTACQQTCPTRAIVFGDLNDANSEVAKMTVDRRAYHMLAELNLKPRTAYLARLRNPNPELVESADGHAAR
;
A
#
# COMPACT_ATOMS: atom_id res chain seq x y z
N SER A 1 -4.94 -14.66 0.43
CA SER A 1 -5.68 -14.51 -0.85
C SER A 1 -6.77 -13.47 -0.70
N CYS A 2 -6.73 -12.40 -1.50
CA CYS A 2 -7.79 -11.39 -1.61
C CYS A 2 -9.13 -11.96 -2.14
N LEU A 3 -9.11 -13.13 -2.77
CA LEU A 3 -10.29 -13.77 -3.36
C LEU A 3 -10.98 -14.80 -2.45
N TYR A 4 -10.48 -14.98 -1.22
CA TYR A 4 -10.95 -15.99 -0.28
C TYR A 4 -10.96 -17.41 -0.90
N ASP A 5 -12.13 -17.96 -1.21
CA ASP A 5 -12.35 -19.28 -1.82
C ASP A 5 -12.60 -19.22 -3.34
N GLY A 6 -12.49 -18.04 -3.95
CA GLY A 6 -12.73 -17.81 -5.37
C GLY A 6 -14.19 -17.52 -5.74
N ARG A 7 -15.11 -17.43 -4.77
CA ARG A 7 -16.48 -16.93 -5.03
C ARG A 7 -16.46 -15.50 -5.60
N PHE A 8 -15.44 -14.72 -5.25
CA PHE A 8 -15.25 -13.36 -5.73
C PHE A 8 -14.24 -13.24 -6.88
N ALA A 9 -13.85 -14.34 -7.54
CA ALA A 9 -12.85 -14.32 -8.60
C ALA A 9 -13.22 -13.41 -9.79
N ASN A 10 -14.51 -13.12 -9.99
CA ASN A 10 -14.95 -12.18 -11.04
C ASN A 10 -14.99 -10.71 -10.59
N ASN A 11 -14.50 -10.40 -9.38
CA ASN A 11 -14.40 -9.05 -8.87
C ASN A 11 -13.06 -8.42 -9.27
N ALA A 12 -13.12 -7.44 -10.17
CA ALA A 12 -11.93 -6.79 -10.73
C ALA A 12 -11.14 -5.98 -9.69
N TRP A 13 -11.81 -5.38 -8.69
CA TRP A 13 -11.12 -4.67 -7.61
C TRP A 13 -10.28 -5.63 -6.76
N LEU A 14 -10.80 -6.84 -6.47
CA LEU A 14 -10.06 -7.82 -5.68
C LEU A 14 -8.94 -8.52 -6.47
N GLN A 15 -9.11 -8.67 -7.79
CA GLN A 15 -8.08 -9.24 -8.67
C GLN A 15 -6.86 -8.30 -8.81
N GLU A 16 -7.09 -6.99 -8.92
CA GLU A 16 -6.03 -5.98 -8.95
C GLU A 16 -5.51 -5.61 -7.55
N LEU A 17 -6.23 -5.99 -6.48
CA LEU A 17 -5.79 -5.72 -5.11
C LEU A 17 -4.51 -6.50 -4.82
N PRO A 18 -3.39 -5.83 -4.49
CA PRO A 18 -2.15 -6.52 -4.22
C PRO A 18 -2.28 -7.39 -2.98
N ASP A 19 -1.81 -8.63 -3.03
CA ASP A 19 -1.71 -9.47 -1.84
C ASP A 19 -0.80 -8.80 -0.78
N TYR A 20 -1.17 -8.90 0.50
CA TYR A 20 -0.53 -8.14 1.57
C TYR A 20 0.96 -8.48 1.76
N MET A 21 1.35 -9.73 1.51
CA MET A 21 2.74 -10.20 1.63
C MET A 21 3.48 -10.30 0.31
N THR A 22 2.83 -10.69 -0.77
CA THR A 22 3.55 -10.90 -2.04
C THR A 22 3.44 -9.71 -2.99
N LYS A 23 2.47 -8.82 -2.74
CA LYS A 23 2.10 -7.71 -3.64
C LYS A 23 1.68 -8.17 -5.04
N LEU A 24 1.44 -9.48 -5.22
CA LEU A 24 0.92 -10.06 -6.45
C LEU A 24 -0.49 -9.57 -6.71
N THR A 25 -0.79 -9.41 -7.99
CA THR A 25 -2.10 -9.09 -8.55
C THR A 25 -2.39 -10.08 -9.67
N TRP A 26 -3.67 -10.35 -9.92
CA TRP A 26 -4.17 -11.20 -11.01
C TRP A 26 -3.75 -12.69 -10.97
N ASP A 27 -2.80 -13.07 -10.12
CA ASP A 27 -2.30 -14.44 -9.99
C ASP A 27 -2.14 -14.86 -8.54
N ASN A 28 -2.09 -16.18 -8.36
CA ASN A 28 -1.46 -16.84 -7.22
C ASN A 28 -0.12 -17.47 -7.64
N ALA A 29 0.64 -17.93 -6.66
CA ALA A 29 1.90 -18.64 -6.86
C ALA A 29 2.12 -19.65 -5.72
N ALA A 30 3.03 -20.59 -5.92
CA ALA A 30 3.62 -21.40 -4.85
C ALA A 30 4.62 -20.56 -4.06
N LEU A 31 4.26 -20.21 -2.83
CA LEU A 31 5.13 -19.45 -1.92
C LEU A 31 6.12 -20.41 -1.27
N ILE A 32 7.41 -20.10 -1.36
CA ILE A 32 8.48 -20.88 -0.75
C ILE A 32 9.50 -19.98 -0.06
N GLY A 33 10.18 -20.52 0.96
CA GLY A 33 11.27 -19.83 1.67
C GLY A 33 12.52 -19.65 0.82
N VAL A 34 13.39 -18.74 1.23
CA VAL A 34 14.63 -18.39 0.51
C VAL A 34 15.60 -19.57 0.50
N SER A 35 15.86 -20.19 1.64
CA SER A 35 16.64 -21.43 1.79
C SER A 35 16.13 -22.56 0.90
N THR A 36 14.84 -22.86 0.97
CA THR A 36 14.20 -23.93 0.18
C THR A 36 14.29 -23.66 -1.32
N ALA A 37 14.15 -22.40 -1.75
CA ALA A 37 14.31 -22.04 -3.15
C ALA A 37 15.75 -22.27 -3.64
N ALA A 38 16.74 -21.90 -2.82
CA ALA A 38 18.15 -22.09 -3.12
C ALA A 38 18.52 -23.57 -3.25
N GLU A 39 18.10 -24.40 -2.30
CA GLU A 39 18.36 -25.85 -2.31
C GLU A 39 17.68 -26.56 -3.50
N LEU A 40 16.47 -26.15 -3.86
CA LEU A 40 15.75 -26.70 -5.02
C LEU A 40 16.21 -26.11 -6.37
N GLY A 41 17.10 -25.10 -6.37
CA GLY A 41 17.55 -24.44 -7.60
C GLY A 41 16.43 -23.74 -8.38
N VAL A 42 15.41 -23.24 -7.67
CA VAL A 42 14.27 -22.51 -8.26
C VAL A 42 14.34 -21.03 -7.91
N ARG A 43 13.90 -20.19 -8.84
CA ARG A 43 13.89 -18.73 -8.67
C ARG A 43 12.46 -18.19 -8.76
N HIS A 44 12.30 -16.94 -8.35
CA HIS A 44 11.05 -16.22 -8.53
C HIS A 44 10.59 -16.26 -10.00
N GLY A 45 9.35 -16.67 -10.23
CA GLY A 45 8.75 -16.83 -11.56
C GLY A 45 9.05 -18.16 -12.26
N ASP A 46 9.97 -18.99 -11.77
CA ASP A 46 10.19 -20.33 -12.35
C ASP A 46 8.90 -21.17 -12.22
N VAL A 47 8.56 -21.91 -13.26
CA VAL A 47 7.39 -22.79 -13.28
C VAL A 47 7.79 -24.19 -12.82
N VAL A 48 7.07 -24.69 -11.82
CA VAL A 48 7.26 -26.01 -11.23
C VAL A 48 6.00 -26.86 -11.37
N VAL A 49 6.19 -28.17 -11.45
CA VAL A 49 5.13 -29.16 -11.24
C VAL A 49 5.22 -29.60 -9.79
N LEU A 50 4.13 -29.35 -9.06
CA LEU A 50 3.93 -29.79 -7.69
C LEU A 50 3.06 -31.05 -7.71
N GLU A 51 3.57 -32.12 -7.11
CA GLU A 51 2.87 -33.40 -7.00
C GLU A 51 2.64 -33.75 -5.53
N LEU A 52 1.40 -34.10 -5.17
CA LEU A 52 1.00 -34.47 -3.82
C LEU A 52 -0.10 -35.54 -3.85
N GLY A 53 0.20 -36.72 -3.31
CA GLY A 53 -0.76 -37.83 -3.25
C GLY A 53 -1.34 -38.20 -4.63
N GLY A 54 -0.48 -38.34 -5.65
CA GLY A 54 -0.87 -38.66 -7.03
C GLY A 54 -1.56 -37.54 -7.82
N ARG A 55 -1.79 -36.38 -7.22
CA ARG A 55 -2.38 -35.20 -7.88
C ARG A 55 -1.28 -34.23 -8.28
N ARG A 56 -1.44 -33.59 -9.44
CA ARG A 56 -0.45 -32.70 -10.03
C ARG A 56 -1.01 -31.31 -10.27
N LEU A 57 -0.18 -30.31 -10.03
CA LEU A 57 -0.45 -28.90 -10.33
C LEU A 57 0.80 -28.25 -10.89
N GLU A 58 0.65 -27.59 -12.03
CA GLU A 58 1.67 -26.67 -12.54
C GLU A 58 1.42 -25.27 -11.97
N THR A 59 2.47 -24.64 -11.43
CA THR A 59 2.37 -23.30 -10.83
C THR A 59 3.70 -22.54 -10.89
N ALA A 60 3.64 -21.21 -10.84
CA ALA A 60 4.81 -20.36 -10.72
C ALA A 60 5.28 -20.28 -9.25
N VAL A 61 6.59 -20.20 -9.06
CA VAL A 61 7.22 -20.01 -7.75
C VAL A 61 7.28 -18.53 -7.39
N TYR A 62 6.94 -18.19 -6.15
CA TYR A 62 7.24 -16.91 -5.53
C TYR A 62 8.11 -17.15 -4.30
N VAL A 63 9.36 -16.69 -4.35
CA VAL A 63 10.26 -16.77 -3.19
C VAL A 63 9.89 -15.66 -2.22
N LEU A 64 9.50 -16.03 -1.00
CA LEU A 64 9.02 -15.11 0.04
C LEU A 64 9.94 -15.17 1.26
N PRO A 65 10.61 -14.06 1.64
CA PRO A 65 11.35 -13.97 2.90
C PRO A 65 10.46 -14.27 4.11
N GLY A 66 10.97 -15.03 5.07
CA GLY A 66 10.24 -15.45 6.26
C GLY A 66 9.26 -16.59 6.08
N HIS A 67 9.18 -17.19 4.88
CA HIS A 67 8.39 -18.39 4.69
C HIS A 67 9.14 -19.62 5.23
N ALA A 68 8.43 -20.46 5.99
CA ALA A 68 9.01 -21.64 6.63
C ALA A 68 9.73 -22.56 5.62
N SER A 69 10.89 -23.09 6.04
CA SER A 69 11.70 -24.03 5.27
C SER A 69 10.94 -25.31 4.97
N TRP A 70 11.16 -25.88 3.77
CA TRP A 70 10.53 -27.12 3.30
C TRP A 70 9.00 -27.12 3.35
N SER A 71 8.40 -25.93 3.27
CA SER A 71 6.96 -25.72 3.19
C SER A 71 6.62 -24.93 1.92
N VAL A 72 5.48 -25.27 1.31
CA VAL A 72 4.95 -24.60 0.12
C VAL A 72 3.53 -24.13 0.43
N THR A 73 3.30 -22.82 0.43
CA THR A 73 1.94 -22.28 0.58
C THR A 73 1.30 -22.02 -0.77
N LEU A 74 0.08 -22.52 -0.96
CA LEU A 74 -0.74 -22.28 -2.14
C LEU A 74 -2.00 -21.49 -1.75
N THR A 75 -2.21 -20.34 -2.38
CA THR A 75 -3.44 -19.59 -2.13
C THR A 75 -4.60 -20.09 -2.99
N LEU A 76 -5.79 -20.19 -2.39
CA LEU A 76 -7.03 -20.55 -3.07
C LEU A 76 -7.67 -19.36 -3.82
N GLY A 77 -8.60 -19.69 -4.70
CA GLY A 77 -9.54 -18.77 -5.34
C GLY A 77 -9.25 -18.39 -6.80
N HIS A 78 -8.01 -18.62 -7.26
CA HIS A 78 -7.60 -18.47 -8.66
C HIS A 78 -7.75 -19.78 -9.45
N GLY A 79 -7.42 -19.75 -10.74
CA GLY A 79 -7.45 -20.90 -11.66
C GLY A 79 -8.87 -21.36 -12.03
N ARG A 80 -9.85 -20.46 -11.93
CA ARG A 80 -11.24 -20.76 -12.30
C ARG A 80 -11.43 -20.56 -13.81
N GLU A 81 -11.91 -21.58 -14.49
CA GLU A 81 -12.16 -21.52 -15.95
C GLU A 81 -13.43 -20.73 -16.29
N ARG A 82 -14.43 -20.74 -15.40
CA ARG A 82 -15.77 -20.14 -15.62
C ARG A 82 -16.15 -19.11 -14.56
N ALA A 83 -15.22 -18.25 -14.14
CA ALA A 83 -15.52 -17.16 -13.21
C ALA A 83 -16.23 -15.97 -13.90
N GLY A 84 -16.00 -15.76 -15.19
CA GLY A 84 -16.50 -14.62 -15.96
C GLY A 84 -15.37 -13.90 -16.69
N ARG A 85 -15.60 -12.65 -17.07
CA ARG A 85 -14.64 -11.87 -17.90
C ARG A 85 -13.39 -11.43 -17.16
N VAL A 86 -13.40 -11.43 -15.82
CA VAL A 86 -12.30 -10.92 -15.00
C VAL A 86 -11.39 -12.07 -14.57
N GLY A 87 -11.93 -13.06 -13.84
CA GLY A 87 -11.14 -14.13 -13.23
C GLY A 87 -10.99 -15.40 -14.07
N GLY A 88 -11.63 -15.47 -15.25
CA GLY A 88 -11.56 -16.64 -16.13
C GLY A 88 -10.15 -16.87 -16.65
N GLY A 89 -9.51 -17.98 -16.24
CA GLY A 89 -8.15 -18.32 -16.68
C GLY A 89 -7.02 -17.50 -16.01
N THR A 90 -7.31 -16.84 -14.89
CA THR A 90 -6.31 -16.09 -14.09
C THR A 90 -5.68 -16.98 -13.01
N GLY A 91 -4.36 -16.92 -12.84
CA GLY A 91 -3.62 -17.78 -11.90
C GLY A 91 -3.75 -19.30 -12.13
N PHE A 92 -3.44 -20.05 -11.09
CA PHE A 92 -3.32 -21.51 -11.06
C PHE A 92 -4.40 -22.16 -10.18
N ALA A 93 -4.94 -23.30 -10.63
CA ALA A 93 -6.07 -24.00 -10.01
C ALA A 93 -5.65 -24.86 -8.79
N THR A 94 -5.30 -24.19 -7.69
CA THR A 94 -4.74 -24.82 -6.48
C THR A 94 -5.68 -25.81 -5.78
N TYR A 95 -7.00 -25.66 -5.95
CA TYR A 95 -7.99 -26.64 -5.46
C TYR A 95 -7.74 -28.08 -5.94
N ARG A 96 -7.04 -28.27 -7.07
CA ARG A 96 -6.72 -29.61 -7.60
C ARG A 96 -5.84 -30.45 -6.68
N LEU A 97 -5.08 -29.84 -5.78
CA LEU A 97 -4.23 -30.56 -4.81
C LEU A 97 -4.93 -30.80 -3.47
N ARG A 98 -6.07 -30.16 -3.20
CA ARG A 98 -6.78 -30.27 -1.92
C ARG A 98 -7.43 -31.65 -1.77
N SER A 99 -7.25 -32.30 -0.61
CA SER A 99 -7.94 -33.56 -0.24
C SER A 99 -9.00 -33.31 0.82
N ALA A 100 -9.99 -34.21 0.91
CA ALA A 100 -10.95 -34.20 2.02
C ALA A 100 -10.31 -34.62 3.35
N ASP A 101 -9.35 -35.56 3.33
CA ASP A 101 -8.69 -36.07 4.54
C ASP A 101 -7.79 -35.04 5.23
N ALA A 102 -7.13 -34.21 4.42
CA ALA A 102 -6.28 -33.11 4.88
C ALA A 102 -6.55 -31.90 3.97
N PRO A 103 -7.52 -31.04 4.33
CA PRO A 103 -7.96 -29.95 3.47
C PRO A 103 -7.01 -28.75 3.50
N ASP A 104 -6.20 -28.58 4.54
CA ASP A 104 -5.44 -27.34 4.73
C ASP A 104 -3.92 -27.53 4.66
N TYR A 105 -3.44 -28.77 4.75
CA TYR A 105 -2.03 -29.12 4.62
C TYR A 105 -1.85 -30.52 4.06
N GLY A 106 -0.63 -30.85 3.62
CA GLY A 106 -0.23 -32.19 3.20
C GLY A 106 1.28 -32.34 3.27
N LEU A 107 1.76 -33.57 3.43
CA LEU A 107 3.19 -33.90 3.53
C LEU A 107 3.66 -34.71 2.32
N GLY A 108 4.97 -34.66 2.05
CA GLY A 108 5.58 -35.43 0.95
C GLY A 108 5.30 -34.86 -0.44
N ALA A 109 5.11 -33.54 -0.55
CA ALA A 109 4.99 -32.90 -1.85
C ALA A 109 6.33 -32.92 -2.60
N VAL A 110 6.29 -33.25 -3.89
CA VAL A 110 7.47 -33.28 -4.77
C VAL A 110 7.38 -32.12 -5.75
N LEU A 111 8.47 -31.36 -5.88
CA LEU A 111 8.58 -30.24 -6.83
C LEU A 111 9.56 -30.62 -7.94
N ALA A 112 9.12 -30.49 -9.18
CA ALA A 112 9.95 -30.67 -10.36
C ALA A 112 9.97 -29.39 -11.20
N LYS A 113 11.18 -28.89 -11.52
CA LYS A 113 11.36 -27.72 -12.38
C LYS A 113 11.01 -28.06 -13.83
N THR A 114 10.28 -27.16 -14.50
CA THR A 114 9.90 -27.36 -15.91
C THR A 114 10.83 -26.66 -16.90
N GLY A 115 11.68 -25.75 -16.43
CA GLY A 115 12.50 -24.88 -17.28
C GLY A 115 11.77 -23.65 -17.84
N ARG A 116 10.44 -23.56 -17.68
CA ARG A 116 9.66 -22.38 -18.07
C ARG A 116 9.68 -21.31 -16.98
N VAL A 117 9.45 -20.07 -17.40
CA VAL A 117 9.31 -18.90 -16.52
C VAL A 117 7.96 -18.24 -16.80
N TYR A 118 7.27 -17.84 -15.74
CA TYR A 118 5.97 -17.18 -15.78
C TYR A 118 6.09 -15.74 -15.25
N PRO A 119 5.58 -14.73 -15.99
CA PRO A 119 5.59 -13.36 -15.52
C PRO A 119 4.53 -13.15 -14.44
N LEU A 120 4.99 -12.87 -13.22
CA LEU A 120 4.16 -12.51 -12.07
C LEU A 120 4.04 -10.99 -11.98
N ALA A 121 2.81 -10.47 -11.89
CA ALA A 121 2.57 -9.04 -11.78
C ALA A 121 2.49 -8.61 -10.31
N THR A 122 3.54 -8.00 -9.79
CA THR A 122 3.54 -7.35 -8.47
C THR A 122 3.24 -5.85 -8.60
N THR A 123 2.93 -5.17 -7.49
CA THR A 123 2.83 -3.68 -7.43
C THR A 123 4.00 -3.02 -6.69
N GLN A 124 4.92 -3.85 -6.19
CA GLN A 124 6.13 -3.43 -5.50
C GLN A 124 7.32 -4.17 -6.14
N ASP A 125 8.51 -3.60 -5.98
CA ASP A 125 9.78 -4.19 -6.45
C ASP A 125 10.02 -4.07 -7.98
N HIS A 126 9.18 -3.33 -8.72
CA HIS A 126 9.28 -3.10 -10.18
C HIS A 126 10.63 -2.55 -10.70
N HIS A 127 11.35 -1.83 -9.84
CA HIS A 127 12.50 -1.01 -10.22
C HIS A 127 13.75 -1.36 -9.41
N ALA A 128 13.77 -2.50 -8.69
CA ALA A 128 15.01 -3.00 -8.13
C ALA A 128 15.88 -3.48 -9.30
N ILE A 129 16.81 -2.63 -9.75
CA ILE A 129 17.59 -2.82 -10.98
C ILE A 129 18.67 -3.88 -10.77
N ASP A 130 19.32 -3.88 -9.61
CA ASP A 130 20.46 -4.74 -9.29
C ASP A 130 20.65 -4.90 -7.77
N ALA A 131 21.68 -5.67 -7.38
CA ALA A 131 22.03 -5.90 -5.98
C ALA A 131 22.38 -4.61 -5.22
N ALA A 132 22.97 -3.61 -5.89
CA ALA A 132 23.32 -2.34 -5.27
C ALA A 132 22.06 -1.52 -4.92
N GLY A 133 21.07 -1.47 -5.82
CA GLY A 133 19.78 -0.84 -5.55
C GLY A 133 19.00 -1.52 -4.42
N MET A 134 19.11 -2.85 -4.30
CA MET A 134 18.53 -3.59 -3.17
C MET A 134 19.23 -3.24 -1.84
N ALA A 135 20.56 -3.20 -1.82
CA ALA A 135 21.32 -2.82 -0.63
C ALA A 135 21.04 -1.37 -0.18
N GLU A 136 20.94 -0.43 -1.11
CA GLU A 136 20.59 0.96 -0.79
C GLU A 136 19.15 1.09 -0.28
N ARG A 137 18.22 0.29 -0.80
CA ARG A 137 16.87 0.21 -0.25
C ARG A 137 16.92 -0.28 1.19
N GLU A 138 17.61 -1.39 1.47
CA GLU A 138 17.70 -1.97 2.82
C GLU A 138 18.25 -0.96 3.84
N LYS A 139 19.27 -0.18 3.47
CA LYS A 139 19.81 0.90 4.31
C LYS A 139 18.78 2.00 4.62
N ARG A 140 17.85 2.27 3.71
CA ARG A 140 16.84 3.33 3.85
C ARG A 140 15.54 2.85 4.51
N VAL A 141 15.26 1.55 4.53
CA VAL A 141 14.03 1.02 5.15
C VAL A 141 13.82 1.52 6.58
N PRO A 142 14.84 1.53 7.48
CA PRO A 142 14.66 2.00 8.85
C PRO A 142 14.30 3.48 8.98
N THR A 143 14.57 4.31 7.96
CA THR A 143 14.19 5.73 7.95
C THR A 143 12.79 5.97 7.36
N LEU A 144 12.28 5.01 6.56
CA LEU A 144 10.93 5.05 5.99
C LEU A 144 9.89 4.52 6.97
N VAL A 145 10.17 3.35 7.56
CA VAL A 145 9.35 2.70 8.58
C VAL A 145 10.13 2.61 9.86
N ILE A 146 9.83 3.53 10.78
CA ILE A 146 10.48 3.57 12.07
C ILE A 146 9.79 2.56 13.00
N GLU A 147 10.58 1.61 13.49
CA GLU A 147 10.16 0.59 14.45
C GLU A 147 11.03 0.68 15.70
N GLY A 148 10.42 0.75 16.88
CA GLY A 148 11.10 0.62 18.18
C GLY A 148 10.56 -0.58 18.93
N ASP A 149 11.22 -0.99 20.01
CA ASP A 149 10.62 -1.92 20.96
C ASP A 149 10.09 -1.18 22.21
N LEU A 150 9.34 -1.89 23.03
CA LEU A 150 8.71 -1.33 24.22
C LEU A 150 9.75 -0.87 25.27
N ALA A 151 10.89 -1.55 25.35
CA ALA A 151 11.97 -1.18 26.27
C ALA A 151 12.62 0.13 25.83
N GLU A 152 12.96 0.27 24.55
CA GLU A 152 13.44 1.50 23.95
C GLU A 152 12.45 2.64 24.17
N TYR A 153 11.16 2.42 23.92
CA TYR A 153 10.14 3.45 24.12
C TYR A 153 10.02 3.90 25.58
N ALA A 154 10.22 3.00 26.55
CA ALA A 154 10.21 3.35 27.97
C ALA A 154 11.37 4.27 28.37
N HIS A 155 12.54 4.11 27.74
CA HIS A 155 13.74 4.91 28.03
C HIS A 155 13.86 6.17 27.12
N HIS A 156 13.43 6.06 25.88
CA HIS A 156 13.54 7.04 24.80
C HIS A 156 12.20 7.15 24.06
N PRO A 157 11.19 7.79 24.66
CA PRO A 157 9.85 7.85 24.07
C PRO A 157 9.79 8.65 22.77
N ASP A 158 10.79 9.49 22.51
CA ASP A 158 11.01 10.33 21.32
C ASP A 158 11.97 9.70 20.28
N PHE A 159 12.25 8.39 20.39
CA PHE A 159 13.12 7.65 19.45
C PHE A 159 12.74 7.87 17.98
N ALA A 160 11.44 8.04 17.69
CA ALA A 160 10.94 8.25 16.34
C ALA A 160 11.42 9.58 15.76
N SER A 161 11.28 10.66 16.53
CA SER A 161 11.77 11.99 16.14
C SER A 161 13.29 12.01 16.04
N HIS A 162 14.00 11.32 16.93
CA HIS A 162 15.46 11.21 16.88
C HIS A 162 15.97 10.52 15.61
N ARG A 163 15.32 9.43 15.17
CA ARG A 163 15.71 8.72 13.94
C ARG A 163 15.29 9.44 12.66
N ALA A 164 14.24 10.26 12.74
CA ALA A 164 13.83 11.17 11.67
C ALA A 164 14.55 12.53 11.71
N HIS A 165 15.49 12.72 12.65
CA HIS A 165 16.16 14.00 12.86
C HIS A 165 17.02 14.37 11.65
N HIS A 166 16.82 15.60 11.19
CA HIS A 166 17.63 16.25 10.17
C HIS A 166 18.09 17.62 10.70
N PRO A 167 19.15 18.21 10.13
CA PRO A 167 19.52 19.59 10.44
C PRO A 167 18.33 20.55 10.28
N PRO A 168 18.29 21.69 11.01
CA PRO A 168 17.24 22.69 10.85
C PRO A 168 17.05 23.04 9.38
N LEU A 169 15.82 22.89 8.88
CA LEU A 169 15.48 23.21 7.51
C LEU A 169 15.18 24.70 7.41
N VAL A 170 15.80 25.35 6.43
CA VAL A 170 15.58 26.76 6.12
C VAL A 170 14.86 26.84 4.78
N SER A 171 13.68 27.46 4.76
CA SER A 171 13.01 27.80 3.51
C SER A 171 13.61 29.07 2.93
N LEU A 172 13.82 29.09 1.61
CA LEU A 172 14.27 30.29 0.89
C LEU A 172 13.14 31.31 0.64
N TRP A 173 11.90 30.93 0.89
CA TRP A 173 10.71 31.75 0.68
C TRP A 173 9.81 31.76 1.91
N GLU A 174 8.96 32.78 2.00
CA GLU A 174 7.93 32.88 3.02
C GLU A 174 6.95 31.71 2.89
N GLU A 175 6.77 31.01 3.98
CA GLU A 175 5.90 29.84 4.03
C GLU A 175 4.48 30.30 4.27
N ARG A 176 3.53 29.67 3.57
CA ARG A 176 2.14 30.05 3.69
C ARG A 176 1.61 29.64 5.06
N ASP A 177 1.03 30.60 5.77
CA ASP A 177 0.27 30.32 6.98
C ASP A 177 -1.16 29.87 6.63
N TYR A 178 -1.62 28.83 7.30
CA TYR A 178 -2.95 28.25 7.14
C TYR A 178 -3.74 28.51 8.41
N THR A 179 -4.27 29.73 8.56
CA THR A 179 -4.97 30.20 9.76
C THR A 179 -6.41 29.69 9.90
N GLY A 180 -6.99 29.20 8.80
CA GLY A 180 -8.34 28.63 8.76
C GLY A 180 -8.36 27.16 9.20
N ARG A 181 -9.12 26.34 8.47
CA ARG A 181 -9.06 24.88 8.63
C ARG A 181 -7.83 24.34 7.92
N ALA A 182 -7.24 23.29 8.47
CA ALA A 182 -5.98 22.78 8.00
C ALA A 182 -6.01 21.25 7.95
N TRP A 183 -6.38 20.66 6.81
CA TRP A 183 -6.66 19.23 6.73
C TRP A 183 -5.38 18.38 6.84
N GLY A 184 -5.39 17.42 7.76
CA GLY A 184 -4.29 16.49 8.00
C GLY A 184 -4.75 15.05 8.18
N MET A 185 -3.77 14.16 8.16
CA MET A 185 -3.97 12.73 8.37
C MET A 185 -2.87 12.17 9.27
N THR A 186 -3.20 11.23 10.14
CA THR A 186 -2.23 10.43 10.88
C THR A 186 -2.42 8.96 10.55
N VAL A 187 -1.34 8.20 10.51
CA VAL A 187 -1.36 6.75 10.27
C VAL A 187 -0.56 6.04 11.37
N ASP A 188 -1.25 5.29 12.23
CA ASP A 188 -0.60 4.48 13.26
C ASP A 188 -0.11 3.14 12.68
N LEU A 189 1.22 3.02 12.54
CA LEU A 189 1.86 1.81 12.01
C LEU A 189 1.86 0.66 13.00
N ASN A 190 1.57 0.93 14.28
CA ASN A 190 1.46 -0.09 15.30
C ASN A 190 0.19 -0.94 15.13
N THR A 191 -0.91 -0.28 14.78
CA THR A 191 -2.21 -0.93 14.57
C THR A 191 -2.47 -1.32 13.12
N CYS A 192 -1.65 -0.86 12.17
CA CYS A 192 -1.77 -1.28 10.78
C CYS A 192 -1.36 -2.75 10.60
N ILE A 193 -2.30 -3.59 10.20
CA ILE A 193 -2.11 -5.03 9.96
C ILE A 193 -1.94 -5.38 8.47
N GLY A 194 -1.86 -4.39 7.59
CA GLY A 194 -1.66 -4.66 6.16
C GLY A 194 -2.89 -5.19 5.40
N CYS A 195 -4.11 -5.05 5.94
CA CYS A 195 -5.33 -5.71 5.41
C CYS A 195 -5.81 -5.25 4.01
N ASN A 196 -5.23 -4.20 3.42
CA ASN A 196 -5.61 -3.61 2.13
C ASN A 196 -7.05 -3.07 1.99
N ALA A 197 -7.88 -3.08 3.05
CA ALA A 197 -9.24 -2.54 3.00
C ALA A 197 -9.27 -1.06 2.55
N CYS A 198 -8.30 -0.26 3.01
CA CYS A 198 -8.16 1.15 2.62
C CYS A 198 -7.88 1.37 1.12
N VAL A 199 -7.20 0.41 0.46
CA VAL A 199 -6.94 0.45 -0.98
C VAL A 199 -8.25 0.26 -1.75
N THR A 200 -9.00 -0.81 -1.43
CA THR A 200 -10.28 -1.09 -2.07
C THR A 200 -11.32 0.00 -1.79
N ALA A 201 -11.39 0.53 -0.57
CA ALA A 201 -12.31 1.62 -0.26
C ALA A 201 -11.96 2.91 -1.02
N CYS A 202 -10.66 3.21 -1.18
CA CYS A 202 -10.24 4.35 -2.00
C CYS A 202 -10.63 4.15 -3.47
N GLN A 203 -10.48 2.93 -3.99
CA GLN A 203 -10.88 2.55 -5.35
C GLN A 203 -12.39 2.69 -5.58
N ALA A 204 -13.20 2.19 -4.64
CA ALA A 204 -14.67 2.29 -4.69
C ALA A 204 -15.16 3.74 -4.56
N GLU A 205 -14.64 4.49 -3.59
CA GLU A 205 -15.07 5.86 -3.30
C GLU A 205 -14.69 6.84 -4.41
N ASN A 206 -13.47 6.70 -4.95
CA ASN A 206 -12.89 7.69 -5.86
C ASN A 206 -12.89 7.22 -7.31
N ASN A 207 -13.77 6.29 -7.69
CA ASN A 207 -13.95 5.81 -9.07
C ASN A 207 -12.62 5.42 -9.76
N ILE A 208 -11.70 4.79 -9.01
CA ILE A 208 -10.37 4.49 -9.55
C ILE A 208 -10.48 3.29 -10.49
N PRO A 209 -10.04 3.40 -11.75
CA PRO A 209 -10.23 2.34 -12.73
C PRO A 209 -9.38 1.12 -12.41
N VAL A 210 -9.85 -0.05 -12.82
CA VAL A 210 -9.06 -1.29 -12.73
C VAL A 210 -8.10 -1.39 -13.90
N VAL A 211 -6.86 -1.80 -13.61
CA VAL A 211 -5.79 -2.04 -14.59
C VAL A 211 -5.50 -3.53 -14.71
N GLY A 212 -5.47 -4.04 -15.94
CA GLY A 212 -5.19 -5.44 -16.24
C GLY A 212 -3.74 -5.84 -15.94
N LYS A 213 -3.51 -7.15 -15.74
CA LYS A 213 -2.22 -7.77 -15.38
C LYS A 213 -1.03 -7.22 -16.16
N ASP A 214 -1.11 -7.16 -17.49
CA ASP A 214 0.00 -6.72 -18.35
C ASP A 214 0.43 -5.28 -18.08
N GLN A 215 -0.52 -4.42 -17.71
CA GLN A 215 -0.23 -3.02 -17.40
C GLN A 215 0.24 -2.85 -15.95
N VAL A 216 -0.26 -3.67 -15.01
CA VAL A 216 0.29 -3.73 -13.64
C VAL A 216 1.75 -4.19 -13.66
N ALA A 217 2.08 -5.22 -14.45
CA ALA A 217 3.45 -5.69 -14.62
C ALA A 217 4.41 -4.61 -15.17
N ARG A 218 3.87 -3.55 -15.80
CA ARG A 218 4.61 -2.38 -16.30
C ARG A 218 4.62 -1.20 -15.32
N GLY A 219 4.18 -1.38 -14.07
CA GLY A 219 4.12 -0.35 -13.02
C GLY A 219 3.09 0.74 -13.31
N ARG A 220 1.90 0.35 -13.80
CA ARG A 220 0.82 1.27 -14.21
C ARG A 220 -0.49 1.02 -13.46
N GLU A 221 -0.42 0.34 -12.32
CA GLU A 221 -1.55 0.13 -11.43
C GLU A 221 -2.15 1.46 -10.98
N MET A 222 -3.47 1.53 -10.83
CA MET A 222 -4.15 2.76 -10.41
C MET A 222 -4.62 2.61 -8.96
N HIS A 223 -3.68 2.71 -8.02
CA HIS A 223 -3.97 2.74 -6.58
C HIS A 223 -3.49 4.06 -5.97
N TRP A 224 -4.39 4.84 -5.38
CA TRP A 224 -4.07 6.17 -4.81
C TRP A 224 -3.49 6.10 -3.39
N ILE A 225 -3.83 5.03 -2.68
CA ILE A 225 -3.19 4.59 -1.44
C ILE A 225 -2.67 3.19 -1.72
N ARG A 226 -1.39 2.96 -1.44
CA ARG A 226 -0.77 1.64 -1.54
C ARG A 226 -0.31 1.20 -0.16
N LEU A 227 -0.26 -0.10 0.09
CA LEU A 227 0.39 -0.63 1.29
C LEU A 227 1.75 -1.14 0.88
N ASP A 228 2.80 -0.45 1.31
CA ASP A 228 4.17 -0.92 1.15
C ASP A 228 4.46 -1.98 2.23
N ARG A 229 5.20 -3.03 1.85
CA ARG A 229 5.77 -3.98 2.81
C ARG A 229 7.28 -3.81 2.87
N TYR A 230 7.84 -3.96 4.06
CA TYR A 230 9.27 -3.94 4.27
C TYR A 230 9.69 -5.13 5.11
N PHE A 231 10.73 -5.82 4.65
CA PHE A 231 11.40 -6.90 5.36
C PHE A 231 12.67 -6.34 5.98
N GLN A 232 12.91 -6.60 7.26
CA GLN A 232 14.09 -6.15 7.99
C GLN A 232 14.73 -7.32 8.74
N GLY A 233 16.06 -7.38 8.74
CA GLY A 233 16.81 -8.45 9.41
C GLY A 233 17.06 -9.66 8.51
N ASP A 234 17.23 -10.82 9.13
CA ASP A 234 17.52 -12.08 8.43
C ASP A 234 16.40 -12.46 7.43
N PRO A 235 16.70 -12.70 6.14
CA PRO A 235 15.72 -13.16 5.16
C PRO A 235 14.99 -14.47 5.52
N GLU A 236 15.57 -15.35 6.35
CA GLU A 236 14.90 -16.57 6.83
C GLU A 236 13.88 -16.28 7.93
N ASN A 237 14.11 -15.25 8.75
CA ASN A 237 13.21 -14.82 9.82
C ASN A 237 13.11 -13.27 9.90
N PRO A 238 12.57 -12.61 8.86
CA PRO A 238 12.57 -11.17 8.78
C PRO A 238 11.43 -10.60 9.60
N ARG A 239 11.68 -9.43 10.19
CA ARG A 239 10.61 -8.57 10.70
C ARG A 239 9.89 -7.93 9.51
N VAL A 240 8.57 -8.02 9.52
CA VAL A 240 7.71 -7.42 8.49
C VAL A 240 7.00 -6.20 9.07
N ALA A 241 7.02 -5.10 8.33
CA ALA A 241 6.19 -3.95 8.60
C ALA A 241 5.40 -3.51 7.37
N HIS A 242 4.19 -3.01 7.62
CA HIS A 242 3.29 -2.49 6.61
C HIS A 242 3.12 -0.99 6.80
N GLN A 243 3.23 -0.24 5.71
CA GLN A 243 3.05 1.20 5.72
C GLN A 243 2.11 1.63 4.60
N PRO A 244 0.91 2.12 4.92
CA PRO A 244 0.04 2.76 3.93
C PRO A 244 0.66 4.08 3.47
N VAL A 245 0.87 4.21 2.16
CA VAL A 245 1.42 5.43 1.54
C VAL A 245 0.42 5.96 0.53
N ALA A 246 -0.08 7.16 0.77
CA ALA A 246 -0.92 7.94 -0.13
C ALA A 246 -0.26 9.30 -0.42
N CYS A 247 -0.94 10.16 -1.18
CA CYS A 247 -0.53 11.58 -1.21
C CYS A 247 -0.57 12.17 0.20
N VAL A 248 0.57 12.68 0.66
CA VAL A 248 0.71 13.30 1.99
C VAL A 248 0.41 14.79 1.99
N HIS A 249 -0.07 15.34 0.87
CA HIS A 249 -0.47 16.75 0.71
C HIS A 249 0.58 17.73 1.25
N CYS A 250 1.85 17.53 0.86
CA CYS A 250 2.99 18.40 1.18
C CYS A 250 2.64 19.88 1.00
N GLU A 251 2.84 20.74 2.01
CA GLU A 251 2.63 22.18 1.86
C GLU A 251 3.65 22.77 0.87
N MET A 252 4.89 22.28 0.95
CA MET A 252 5.97 22.61 0.03
C MET A 252 5.96 21.60 -1.12
N ALA A 253 4.86 21.53 -1.88
CA ALA A 253 4.65 20.47 -2.87
C ALA A 253 5.55 20.62 -4.12
N PRO A 254 6.56 19.75 -4.32
CA PRO A 254 7.41 19.79 -5.51
C PRO A 254 6.63 19.42 -6.78
N CYS A 255 5.55 18.65 -6.61
CA CYS A 255 4.69 18.23 -7.71
C CYS A 255 3.83 19.36 -8.29
N GLU A 256 3.65 20.47 -7.58
CA GLU A 256 2.91 21.65 -8.07
C GLU A 256 3.77 22.52 -8.97
N GLN A 257 4.98 22.83 -8.52
CA GLN A 257 5.93 23.73 -9.21
C GLN A 257 6.29 23.25 -10.62
N VAL A 258 6.19 21.94 -10.88
CA VAL A 258 6.53 21.33 -12.18
C VAL A 258 5.33 21.17 -13.12
N CYS A 259 4.13 21.63 -12.73
CA CYS A 259 2.95 21.54 -13.58
C CYS A 259 2.82 22.78 -14.47
N PRO A 260 3.05 22.67 -15.80
CA PRO A 260 3.10 23.84 -16.68
C PRO A 260 1.74 24.51 -16.90
N VAL A 261 0.65 23.86 -16.52
CA VAL A 261 -0.73 24.29 -16.80
C VAL A 261 -1.53 24.60 -15.53
N GLY A 262 -0.90 24.53 -14.35
CA GLY A 262 -1.57 24.77 -13.06
C GLY A 262 -2.66 23.75 -12.76
N ALA A 263 -2.51 22.49 -13.19
CA ALA A 263 -3.50 21.44 -12.92
C ALA A 263 -3.44 20.91 -11.48
N THR A 264 -2.39 21.24 -10.73
CA THR A 264 -2.24 20.90 -9.32
C THR A 264 -1.83 22.14 -8.54
N MET A 265 -2.59 22.47 -7.50
CA MET A 265 -2.43 23.69 -6.71
C MET A 265 -2.92 23.44 -5.28
N HIS A 266 -2.40 24.19 -4.32
CA HIS A 266 -2.95 24.18 -2.96
C HIS A 266 -4.29 24.91 -2.87
N SER A 267 -5.23 24.34 -2.10
CA SER A 267 -6.37 25.07 -1.57
C SER A 267 -5.95 25.97 -0.39
N GLU A 268 -6.86 26.84 0.03
CA GLU A 268 -6.69 27.65 1.24
C GLU A 268 -6.65 26.81 2.53
N GLU A 269 -7.12 25.56 2.49
CA GLU A 269 -7.17 24.63 3.63
C GLU A 269 -5.99 23.64 3.66
N GLY A 270 -4.95 23.90 2.87
CA GLY A 270 -3.74 23.06 2.83
C GLY A 270 -3.86 21.78 1.99
N LEU A 271 -4.98 21.57 1.28
CA LEU A 271 -5.10 20.43 0.39
C LEU A 271 -4.36 20.70 -0.91
N ASN A 272 -3.38 19.85 -1.23
CA ASN A 272 -2.95 19.72 -2.61
C ASN A 272 -4.13 19.25 -3.49
N THR A 273 -4.66 20.09 -4.36
CA THR A 273 -5.80 19.78 -5.25
C THR A 273 -5.30 19.31 -6.62
N MET A 274 -6.08 18.45 -7.28
CA MET A 274 -5.77 17.97 -8.63
C MET A 274 -6.98 18.22 -9.54
N ALA A 275 -6.88 19.21 -10.41
CA ALA A 275 -7.88 19.53 -11.42
C ALA A 275 -7.70 18.60 -12.63
N TYR A 276 -8.44 17.50 -12.66
CA TYR A 276 -8.32 16.46 -13.69
C TYR A 276 -8.48 16.97 -15.12
N ASN A 277 -9.41 17.91 -15.34
CA ASN A 277 -9.72 18.51 -16.64
C ASN A 277 -8.62 19.46 -17.17
N ARG A 278 -7.76 19.99 -16.29
CA ARG A 278 -6.65 20.89 -16.66
C ARG A 278 -5.38 20.12 -17.03
N CYS A 279 -5.28 18.86 -16.62
CA CYS A 279 -4.09 18.04 -16.83
C CYS A 279 -3.90 17.68 -18.30
N VAL A 280 -2.78 18.15 -18.89
CA VAL A 280 -2.37 17.82 -20.27
C VAL A 280 -1.47 16.59 -20.38
N GLY A 281 -1.20 15.91 -19.26
CA GLY A 281 -0.54 14.60 -19.27
C GLY A 281 0.98 14.61 -19.43
N THR A 282 1.66 15.69 -19.03
CA THR A 282 3.13 15.76 -19.06
C THR A 282 3.82 14.76 -18.13
N ARG A 283 3.13 14.30 -17.08
CA ARG A 283 3.60 13.35 -16.04
C ARG A 283 4.75 13.84 -15.16
N TYR A 284 5.25 15.06 -15.34
CA TYR A 284 6.39 15.58 -14.57
C TYR A 284 6.10 15.67 -13.06
N CYS A 285 4.86 15.98 -12.69
CA CYS A 285 4.41 15.96 -11.29
C CYS A 285 4.59 14.60 -10.60
N SER A 286 4.60 13.48 -11.33
CA SER A 286 4.93 12.16 -10.77
C SER A 286 6.43 12.02 -10.52
N ASN A 287 7.27 12.42 -11.47
CA ASN A 287 8.71 12.32 -11.34
C ASN A 287 9.21 13.13 -10.14
N ASN A 288 8.68 14.35 -9.96
CA ASN A 288 9.09 15.25 -8.88
C ASN A 288 8.46 14.91 -7.52
N CYS A 289 7.43 14.05 -7.48
CA CYS A 289 6.85 13.58 -6.22
C CYS A 289 7.78 12.52 -5.60
N PRO A 290 8.37 12.76 -4.41
CA PRO A 290 9.33 11.81 -3.82
C PRO A 290 8.68 10.47 -3.47
N TYR A 291 7.42 10.50 -3.03
CA TYR A 291 6.64 9.32 -2.65
C TYR A 291 6.13 8.49 -3.84
N LYS A 292 6.22 9.02 -5.07
CA LYS A 292 5.68 8.41 -6.29
C LYS A 292 4.23 7.94 -6.10
N VAL A 293 3.36 8.82 -5.59
CA VAL A 293 1.93 8.55 -5.28
C VAL A 293 0.96 9.18 -6.28
N ARG A 294 1.48 9.83 -7.32
CA ARG A 294 0.68 10.28 -8.45
C ARG A 294 0.58 9.15 -9.47
N ARG A 295 -0.63 8.86 -9.95
CA ARG A 295 -0.94 7.75 -10.86
C ARG A 295 -1.44 8.29 -12.19
N PHE A 296 -0.99 7.72 -13.30
CA PHE A 296 -1.29 8.25 -14.63
C PHE A 296 -2.21 7.32 -15.40
N ASN A 297 -3.30 7.87 -15.96
CA ASN A 297 -4.14 7.13 -16.89
C ASN A 297 -3.45 6.99 -18.25
N PHE A 298 -2.66 5.93 -18.43
CA PHE A 298 -2.03 5.63 -19.72
C PHE A 298 -3.04 5.32 -20.82
N PHE A 299 -4.12 4.62 -20.47
CA PHE A 299 -5.20 4.24 -21.35
C PHE A 299 -6.53 4.75 -20.82
N ASN A 300 -7.56 4.71 -21.68
CA ASN A 300 -8.92 4.98 -21.23
C ASN A 300 -9.54 3.68 -20.69
N ASN A 301 -9.27 3.38 -19.43
CA ASN A 301 -9.81 2.20 -18.74
C ASN A 301 -11.34 2.31 -18.50
N ASN A 302 -11.91 3.49 -18.72
CA ASN A 302 -13.34 3.77 -18.60
C ASN A 302 -14.08 3.72 -19.95
N LYS A 303 -13.42 3.31 -21.04
CA LYS A 303 -14.06 3.21 -22.36
C LYS A 303 -15.00 1.99 -22.42
N GLY A 304 -16.24 2.21 -22.85
CA GLY A 304 -17.19 1.11 -23.12
C GLY A 304 -17.68 0.39 -21.86
N ILE A 305 -17.75 1.09 -20.72
CA ILE A 305 -18.28 0.53 -19.47
C ILE A 305 -19.75 0.11 -19.67
N PRO A 306 -20.12 -1.15 -19.38
CA PRO A 306 -21.52 -1.60 -19.40
C PRO A 306 -22.40 -0.77 -18.47
N GLU A 307 -23.66 -0.56 -18.84
CA GLU A 307 -24.58 0.31 -18.09
C GLU A 307 -24.67 -0.05 -16.60
N VAL A 308 -24.78 -1.34 -16.29
CA VAL A 308 -24.84 -1.85 -14.91
C VAL A 308 -23.60 -1.47 -14.09
N ARG A 309 -22.41 -1.42 -14.70
CA ARG A 309 -21.18 -1.01 -14.01
C ARG A 309 -21.13 0.50 -13.75
N LYS A 310 -21.87 1.32 -14.51
CA LYS A 310 -21.92 2.77 -14.25
C LYS A 310 -22.58 3.09 -12.91
N LEU A 311 -23.52 2.24 -12.46
CA LEU A 311 -24.22 2.36 -11.19
C LEU A 311 -23.31 2.23 -9.95
N VAL A 312 -22.11 1.68 -10.12
CA VAL A 312 -21.15 1.50 -9.02
C VAL A 312 -20.37 2.79 -8.75
N TYR A 313 -20.29 3.71 -9.71
CA TYR A 313 -19.48 4.91 -9.56
C TYR A 313 -20.14 5.95 -8.66
N ASN A 314 -19.32 6.57 -7.83
CA ASN A 314 -19.68 7.71 -7.02
C ASN A 314 -19.99 8.93 -7.92
N PRO A 315 -21.22 9.48 -7.90
CA PRO A 315 -21.59 10.60 -8.76
C PRO A 315 -20.85 11.90 -8.40
N GLU A 316 -20.31 12.00 -7.17
CA GLU A 316 -19.59 13.19 -6.69
C GLU A 316 -18.11 13.22 -7.10
N VAL A 317 -17.62 12.17 -7.78
CA VAL A 317 -16.21 12.07 -8.19
C VAL A 317 -16.12 11.92 -9.71
N THR A 318 -15.34 12.80 -10.32
CA THR A 318 -15.08 12.76 -11.77
C THR A 318 -14.60 11.39 -12.22
N LEU A 319 -15.15 10.85 -13.30
CA LEU A 319 -14.55 9.74 -14.04
C LEU A 319 -13.45 10.27 -14.94
N ARG A 320 -12.22 9.82 -14.75
CA ARG A 320 -11.07 10.36 -15.48
C ARG A 320 -10.95 9.70 -16.85
N ALA A 321 -10.48 10.49 -17.82
CA ALA A 321 -10.12 10.03 -19.15
C ALA A 321 -8.63 9.62 -19.21
N ARG A 322 -8.20 9.12 -20.37
CA ARG A 322 -6.78 8.91 -20.66
C ARG A 322 -6.00 10.22 -20.57
N GLY A 323 -4.71 10.13 -20.27
CA GLY A 323 -3.81 11.28 -20.30
C GLY A 323 -3.85 12.16 -19.05
N VAL A 324 -4.54 11.73 -18.00
CA VAL A 324 -4.75 12.52 -16.78
C VAL A 324 -4.04 11.89 -15.59
N MET A 325 -3.38 12.72 -14.79
CA MET A 325 -2.80 12.34 -13.51
C MET A 325 -3.86 12.33 -12.42
N GLU A 326 -3.73 11.39 -11.49
CA GLU A 326 -4.55 11.22 -10.32
C GLU A 326 -3.69 11.08 -9.08
N LYS A 327 -4.29 11.27 -7.91
CA LYS A 327 -3.66 11.03 -6.61
C LYS A 327 -4.74 10.99 -5.53
N CYS A 328 -4.40 10.53 -4.33
CA CYS A 328 -5.23 10.74 -3.15
C CYS A 328 -5.53 12.25 -2.98
N THR A 329 -6.80 12.57 -2.74
CA THR A 329 -7.31 13.93 -2.55
C THR A 329 -7.82 14.16 -1.12
N TYR A 330 -7.46 13.28 -0.17
CA TYR A 330 -8.11 13.18 1.14
C TYR A 330 -9.64 13.10 1.05
N CYS A 331 -10.16 12.45 -0.01
CA CYS A 331 -11.59 12.36 -0.28
C CYS A 331 -12.29 13.73 -0.28
N VAL A 332 -11.74 14.69 -1.04
CA VAL A 332 -12.27 16.07 -1.16
C VAL A 332 -13.77 16.17 -1.37
N GLN A 333 -14.38 15.21 -2.09
CA GLN A 333 -15.83 15.13 -2.26
C GLN A 333 -16.59 14.99 -0.93
N ARG A 334 -16.04 14.28 0.05
CA ARG A 334 -16.60 14.14 1.41
C ARG A 334 -16.39 15.40 2.23
N ILE A 335 -15.22 16.04 2.07
CA ILE A 335 -14.89 17.32 2.71
C ILE A 335 -15.89 18.39 2.26
N GLU A 336 -16.03 18.58 0.95
CA GLU A 336 -16.91 19.59 0.38
C GLU A 336 -18.39 19.29 0.67
N LYS A 337 -18.82 18.03 0.61
CA LYS A 337 -20.20 17.66 0.98
C LYS A 337 -20.53 18.05 2.42
N ALA A 338 -19.65 17.75 3.37
CA ALA A 338 -19.88 18.08 4.78
C ALA A 338 -19.82 19.59 5.02
N LYS A 339 -18.89 20.30 4.38
CA LYS A 339 -18.81 21.78 4.45
C LYS A 339 -20.06 22.45 3.89
N ILE A 340 -20.57 21.98 2.75
CA ILE A 340 -21.80 22.51 2.14
C ILE A 340 -22.99 22.27 3.07
N ALA A 341 -23.12 21.08 3.66
CA ALA A 341 -24.19 20.76 4.61
C ALA A 341 -24.14 21.68 5.85
N ALA A 342 -22.96 21.81 6.49
CA ALA A 342 -22.78 22.70 7.64
C ALA A 342 -23.11 24.16 7.31
N LYS A 343 -22.69 24.64 6.13
CA LYS A 343 -23.00 25.99 5.65
C LYS A 343 -24.51 26.20 5.43
N ASN A 344 -25.20 25.23 4.83
CA ASN A 344 -26.65 25.29 4.63
C ASN A 344 -27.42 25.31 5.97
N GLU A 345 -26.87 24.68 7.01
CA GLU A 345 -27.41 24.68 8.37
C GLU A 345 -26.99 25.92 9.18
N GLY A 346 -26.23 26.85 8.61
CA GLY A 346 -25.79 28.08 9.28
C GLY A 346 -24.80 27.83 10.43
N ARG A 347 -24.07 26.71 10.43
CA ARG A 347 -23.13 26.33 11.50
C ARG A 347 -21.75 26.00 10.97
N GLY A 348 -20.78 25.97 11.88
CA GLY A 348 -19.46 25.40 11.61
C GLY A 348 -19.51 23.87 11.45
N LEU A 349 -18.53 23.33 10.75
CA LEU A 349 -18.28 21.89 10.67
C LEU A 349 -17.75 21.39 12.02
N ARG A 350 -18.32 20.29 12.52
CA ARG A 350 -17.94 19.66 13.79
C ARG A 350 -16.92 18.55 13.57
N GLU A 351 -16.20 18.20 14.64
CA GLU A 351 -15.31 17.03 14.64
C GLU A 351 -16.10 15.76 14.30
N GLY A 352 -15.50 14.87 13.51
CA GLY A 352 -16.10 13.59 13.12
C GLY A 352 -17.13 13.65 12.00
N GLU A 353 -17.57 14.85 11.56
CA GLU A 353 -18.50 14.98 10.42
C GLU A 353 -17.86 14.58 9.08
N ILE A 354 -16.53 14.63 8.97
CA ILE A 354 -15.79 14.16 7.82
C ILE A 354 -15.02 12.90 8.21
N THR A 355 -15.30 11.81 7.51
CA THR A 355 -14.53 10.57 7.58
C THR A 355 -14.13 10.16 6.17
N THR A 356 -12.82 10.05 5.92
CA THR A 356 -12.31 9.59 4.61
C THR A 356 -12.63 8.12 4.38
N ALA A 357 -12.69 7.66 3.13
CA ALA A 357 -13.01 6.26 2.84
C ALA A 357 -11.98 5.29 3.44
N CYS A 358 -10.69 5.64 3.40
CA CYS A 358 -9.62 4.86 4.00
C CYS A 358 -9.67 4.81 5.53
N GLN A 359 -10.10 5.88 6.19
CA GLN A 359 -10.32 5.92 7.64
C GLN A 359 -11.54 5.07 8.01
N GLN A 360 -12.67 5.26 7.34
CA GLN A 360 -13.94 4.59 7.65
C GLN A 360 -13.83 3.07 7.56
N THR A 361 -13.10 2.57 6.57
CA THR A 361 -12.98 1.12 6.33
C THR A 361 -11.93 0.44 7.21
N CYS A 362 -11.02 1.20 7.84
CA CYS A 362 -9.88 0.63 8.52
C CYS A 362 -10.34 -0.11 9.80
N PRO A 363 -10.25 -1.45 9.87
CA PRO A 363 -10.81 -2.19 11.01
C PRO A 363 -10.06 -1.89 12.31
N THR A 364 -8.77 -1.58 12.22
CA THR A 364 -7.91 -1.25 13.36
C THR A 364 -7.85 0.25 13.66
N ARG A 365 -8.59 1.08 12.91
CA ARG A 365 -8.62 2.55 13.03
C ARG A 365 -7.22 3.19 12.97
N ALA A 366 -6.33 2.59 12.17
CA ALA A 366 -4.96 3.07 12.01
C ALA A 366 -4.89 4.45 11.33
N ILE A 367 -5.83 4.78 10.44
CA ILE A 367 -5.85 6.05 9.71
C ILE A 367 -6.84 6.98 10.41
N VAL A 368 -6.40 8.17 10.80
CA VAL A 368 -7.24 9.24 11.36
C VAL A 368 -7.09 10.49 10.50
N PHE A 369 -8.19 11.13 10.16
CA PHE A 369 -8.21 12.35 9.36
C PHE A 369 -9.02 13.41 10.08
N GLY A 370 -8.60 14.67 9.98
CA GLY A 370 -9.26 15.79 10.64
C GLY A 370 -8.58 17.13 10.40
N ASP A 371 -8.95 18.10 11.22
CA ASP A 371 -8.46 19.48 11.17
C ASP A 371 -7.27 19.65 12.12
N LEU A 372 -6.07 19.90 11.60
CA LEU A 372 -4.84 20.06 12.38
C LEU A 372 -4.85 21.31 13.26
N ASN A 373 -5.65 22.31 12.91
CA ASN A 373 -5.76 23.55 13.70
C ASN A 373 -6.75 23.42 14.85
N ASP A 374 -7.58 22.38 14.87
CA ASP A 374 -8.40 22.04 16.03
C ASP A 374 -7.57 21.19 16.99
N ALA A 375 -7.07 21.81 18.07
CA ALA A 375 -6.26 21.15 19.09
C ALA A 375 -6.99 20.01 19.82
N ASN A 376 -8.34 20.00 19.79
CA ASN A 376 -9.11 18.91 20.36
C ASN A 376 -9.25 17.73 19.40
N SER A 377 -8.92 17.91 18.11
CA SER A 377 -9.04 16.85 17.13
C SER A 377 -8.09 15.70 17.41
N GLU A 378 -8.55 14.48 17.15
CA GLU A 378 -7.71 13.29 17.29
C GLU A 378 -6.46 13.35 16.39
N VAL A 379 -6.56 13.95 15.20
CA VAL A 379 -5.41 14.09 14.30
C VAL A 379 -4.35 15.06 14.83
N ALA A 380 -4.76 16.17 15.45
CA ALA A 380 -3.82 17.13 16.02
C ALA A 380 -3.05 16.51 17.19
N LYS A 381 -3.77 15.82 18.10
CA LYS A 381 -3.18 15.07 19.22
C LYS A 381 -2.18 14.02 18.74
N MET A 382 -2.56 13.23 17.74
CA MET A 382 -1.68 12.19 17.19
C MET A 382 -0.48 12.77 16.44
N THR A 383 -0.58 13.96 15.84
CA THR A 383 0.54 14.59 15.11
C THR A 383 1.66 15.03 16.07
N VAL A 384 1.33 15.35 17.32
CA VAL A 384 2.30 15.72 18.37
C VAL A 384 2.64 14.57 19.32
N ASP A 385 2.18 13.35 19.04
CA ASP A 385 2.56 12.15 19.79
C ASP A 385 4.08 11.92 19.71
N ARG A 386 4.68 11.37 20.76
CA ARG A 386 6.15 11.16 20.81
C ARG A 386 6.66 10.15 19.78
N ARG A 387 5.77 9.28 19.28
CA ARG A 387 6.03 8.34 18.18
C ARG A 387 5.84 8.97 16.80
N ALA A 388 5.33 10.20 16.72
CA ALA A 388 5.01 10.84 15.45
C ALA A 388 6.28 11.22 14.70
N TYR A 389 6.27 10.96 13.40
CA TYR A 389 7.31 11.39 12.48
C TYR A 389 6.73 11.65 11.09
N HIS A 390 7.46 12.42 10.30
CA HIS A 390 7.13 12.68 8.91
C HIS A 390 8.06 11.92 8.00
N MET A 391 7.50 11.17 7.04
CA MET A 391 8.29 10.43 6.06
C MET A 391 9.00 11.40 5.11
N LEU A 392 10.32 11.22 4.91
CA LEU A 392 11.17 12.08 4.08
C LEU A 392 11.18 13.55 4.55
N ALA A 393 11.18 13.77 5.87
CA ALA A 393 11.18 15.10 6.47
C ALA A 393 12.39 15.95 6.03
N GLU A 394 13.53 15.32 5.77
CA GLU A 394 14.78 15.95 5.33
C GLU A 394 14.65 16.76 4.02
N LEU A 395 13.60 16.51 3.23
CA LEU A 395 13.33 17.21 1.97
C LEU A 395 12.57 18.53 2.14
N ASN A 396 12.26 18.93 3.38
CA ASN A 396 11.49 20.14 3.71
C ASN A 396 10.14 20.25 2.97
N LEU A 397 9.46 19.12 2.81
CA LEU A 397 8.19 19.05 2.06
C LEU A 397 6.97 19.49 2.90
N LYS A 398 7.12 19.50 4.22
CA LYS A 398 6.05 19.75 5.19
C LYS A 398 4.80 18.90 4.91
N PRO A 399 4.90 17.57 5.03
CA PRO A 399 3.79 16.68 4.73
C PRO A 399 2.67 16.83 5.77
N ARG A 400 1.43 16.90 5.28
CA ARG A 400 0.19 16.91 6.09
C ARG A 400 -0.21 15.52 6.61
N THR A 401 0.50 14.47 6.20
CA THR A 401 0.40 13.15 6.82
C THR A 401 1.55 12.94 7.79
N ALA A 402 1.23 12.62 9.05
CA ALA A 402 2.18 12.10 10.03
C ALA A 402 2.00 10.59 10.19
N TYR A 403 3.09 9.89 10.51
CA TYR A 403 3.09 8.46 10.82
C TYR A 403 3.43 8.28 12.30
N LEU A 404 2.74 7.37 12.99
CA LEU A 404 3.19 6.92 14.31
C LEU A 404 4.07 5.69 14.14
N ALA A 405 5.27 5.74 14.72
CA ALA A 405 6.21 4.63 14.71
C ALA A 405 5.60 3.36 15.32
N ARG A 406 6.00 2.21 14.77
CA ARG A 406 5.56 0.89 15.24
C ARG A 406 6.34 0.52 16.49
N LEU A 407 5.64 0.01 17.50
CA LEU A 407 6.25 -0.49 18.72
C LEU A 407 6.11 -2.00 18.77
N ARG A 408 7.23 -2.71 18.83
CA ARG A 408 7.24 -4.15 19.07
C ARG A 408 7.33 -4.41 20.56
N ASN A 409 6.66 -5.46 21.02
CA ASN A 409 6.77 -5.92 22.40
C ASN A 409 7.37 -7.33 22.40
N PRO A 410 8.67 -7.48 22.09
CA PRO A 410 9.30 -8.79 22.12
C PRO A 410 9.40 -9.30 23.56
N ASN A 411 9.22 -10.61 23.77
CA ASN A 411 9.45 -11.21 25.08
C ASN A 411 10.95 -11.18 25.40
N PRO A 412 11.39 -10.61 26.54
CA PRO A 412 12.81 -10.59 26.92
C PRO A 412 13.49 -11.96 26.91
N GLU A 413 12.76 -13.05 27.15
CA GLU A 413 13.30 -14.43 27.14
C GLU A 413 13.60 -14.94 25.71
N LEU A 414 13.03 -14.32 24.68
CA LEU A 414 13.14 -14.76 23.28
C LEU A 414 14.00 -13.81 22.43
N VAL A 415 14.42 -12.67 22.98
CA VAL A 415 15.34 -11.76 22.29
C VAL A 415 16.75 -12.27 22.52
N GLU A 416 17.45 -12.62 21.44
CA GLU A 416 18.89 -12.78 21.53
C GLU A 416 19.49 -11.44 21.97
N SER A 417 20.04 -11.40 23.19
CA SER A 417 20.82 -10.26 23.63
C SER A 417 21.86 -9.96 22.57
N ALA A 418 22.07 -8.68 22.22
CA ALA A 418 23.17 -8.27 21.35
C ALA A 418 24.54 -8.79 21.85
N ASP A 419 24.62 -9.21 23.12
CA ASP A 419 25.74 -9.82 23.79
C ASP A 419 25.70 -11.37 23.85
N GLY A 420 25.29 -12.08 22.78
CA GLY A 420 25.69 -13.49 22.53
C GLY A 420 25.56 -14.52 23.67
N HIS A 421 24.74 -14.29 24.68
CA HIS A 421 24.56 -15.17 25.83
C HIS A 421 23.10 -15.55 25.88
N ALA A 422 22.78 -16.67 25.21
CA ALA A 422 21.53 -17.36 25.41
C ALA A 422 21.30 -17.59 26.90
N ALA A 423 20.23 -17.01 27.43
CA ALA A 423 19.75 -17.34 28.77
C ALA A 423 19.36 -18.83 28.77
N ARG A 424 20.03 -19.59 29.63
CA ARG A 424 19.71 -21.00 29.90
C ARG A 424 18.46 -21.14 30.72
#